data_AF-A0A8K0GI40-F1
#
_entry.id   AF-A0A8K0GI40-F1
#
_cell.length_a   1.000
_cell.length_b   1.000
_cell.length_c   1.000
_cell.angle_alpha   90.00
_cell.angle_beta   90.00
_cell.angle_gamma   90.00
#
_symmetry.space_group_name_H-M   'P 1'
#
loop_
_entity.id
_entity.type
_entity.pdbx_description
1 polymer ?
#
loop_
_entity_poly.entity_id
_entity_poly.type
_entity_poly.pdbx_seq_one_letter_code
_entity_poly.pdbx_strand_id
1 'polypeptide(L)'
;MFVEYVKQIMLKTNQHDDRMRQNSKTKEKKVAQETYLDKRFGVTNRLKIATWNVQELGQKELKKKTINIAVITKTEKKLNGTKDLDDYVMIYSRVDLTRAQCGVAILIDNDWNNKLQSYYHINERIVTTSPKIGRGYLTIIGEEGKREATEKFY
;
A
#
# COMPACT_ATOMS: atom_id res chain seq x y z
N MET A 1 -31.71 32.03 40.80
CA MET A 1 -30.52 31.14 40.75
C MET A 1 -30.73 29.91 39.86
N PHE A 2 -31.90 29.26 39.86
CA PHE A 2 -32.17 28.04 39.07
C PHE A 2 -32.22 28.23 37.54
N VAL A 3 -32.78 29.36 37.07
CA VAL A 3 -32.96 29.64 35.62
C VAL A 3 -31.63 29.77 34.88
N GLU A 4 -30.62 30.38 35.51
CA GLU A 4 -29.30 30.57 34.89
C GLU A 4 -28.52 29.25 34.79
N TYR A 5 -28.73 28.32 35.73
CA TYR A 5 -28.11 26.98 35.68
C TYR A 5 -28.66 26.15 34.51
N VAL A 6 -29.98 26.21 34.27
CA VAL A 6 -30.61 25.53 33.13
C VAL A 6 -30.13 26.09 31.79
N LYS A 7 -29.97 27.42 31.68
CA LYS A 7 -29.40 28.05 30.46
C LYS A 7 -27.98 27.58 30.17
N GLN A 8 -27.13 27.46 31.19
CA GLN A 8 -25.76 26.98 31.00
C GLN A 8 -25.69 25.52 30.54
N ILE A 9 -26.59 24.66 31.03
CA ILE A 9 -26.68 23.26 30.57
C ILE A 9 -27.08 23.22 29.09
N MET A 10 -28.13 23.95 28.71
CA MET A 10 -28.63 24.00 27.33
C MET A 10 -27.60 24.56 26.34
N LEU A 11 -26.81 25.56 26.75
CA LEU A 11 -25.72 26.10 25.92
C LEU A 11 -24.60 25.09 25.71
N LYS A 12 -24.26 24.28 26.74
CA LYS A 12 -23.22 23.24 26.65
C LYS A 12 -23.64 22.08 25.76
N THR A 13 -24.91 21.65 25.80
CA THR A 13 -25.42 20.61 24.89
C THR A 13 -25.42 21.07 23.44
N ASN A 14 -25.86 22.29 23.15
CA ASN A 14 -25.83 22.83 21.79
C ASN A 14 -24.40 22.91 21.22
N GLN A 15 -23.44 23.37 22.03
CA GLN A 15 -22.03 23.41 21.61
C GLN A 15 -21.42 22.03 21.36
N HIS A 16 -21.84 21.02 22.13
CA HIS A 16 -21.40 19.64 21.93
C HIS A 16 -21.99 19.05 20.63
N ASP A 17 -23.26 19.31 20.35
CA ASP A 17 -23.93 18.85 19.14
C ASP A 17 -23.37 19.51 17.87
N ASP A 18 -23.02 20.81 17.94
CA ASP A 18 -22.38 21.52 16.84
C ASP A 18 -20.97 20.97 16.55
N ARG A 19 -20.20 20.60 17.57
CA ARG A 19 -18.90 19.93 17.41
C ARG A 19 -19.04 18.55 16.78
N MET A 20 -20.06 17.78 17.19
CA MET A 20 -20.35 16.47 16.59
C MET A 20 -20.73 16.59 15.10
N ARG A 21 -21.53 17.61 14.74
CA ARG A 21 -21.92 17.90 13.35
C ARG A 21 -20.77 18.41 12.48
N GLN A 22 -19.83 19.16 13.04
CA GLN A 22 -18.63 19.59 12.31
C GLN A 22 -17.66 18.43 12.09
N ASN A 23 -17.50 17.55 13.09
CA ASN A 23 -16.65 16.36 12.98
C ASN A 23 -17.19 15.34 11.97
N SER A 24 -18.51 15.16 11.87
CA SER A 24 -19.11 14.28 10.86
C SER A 24 -18.91 14.83 9.45
N LYS A 25 -19.18 16.13 9.22
CA LYS A 25 -18.95 16.79 7.91
C LYS A 25 -17.48 16.76 7.48
N THR A 26 -16.55 16.87 8.43
CA THR A 26 -15.11 16.80 8.15
C THR A 26 -14.66 15.39 7.79
N LYS A 27 -15.23 14.37 8.45
CA LYS A 27 -15.03 12.96 8.08
C LYS A 27 -15.62 12.65 6.71
N GLU A 28 -16.84 13.08 6.41
CA GLU A 28 -17.47 12.92 5.10
C GLU A 28 -16.66 13.60 3.99
N LYS A 29 -16.14 14.80 4.22
CA LYS A 29 -15.28 15.49 3.25
C LYS A 29 -13.94 14.78 3.02
N LYS A 30 -13.33 14.20 4.06
CA LYS A 30 -12.10 13.38 3.92
C LYS A 30 -12.37 12.08 3.15
N VAL A 31 -13.45 11.39 3.45
CA VAL A 31 -13.87 10.17 2.73
C VAL A 31 -14.19 10.49 1.26
N ALA A 32 -14.83 11.64 0.99
CA ALA A 32 -15.12 12.08 -0.38
C ALA A 32 -13.86 12.49 -1.17
N GLN A 33 -12.83 13.04 -0.52
CA GLN A 33 -11.58 13.44 -1.18
C GLN A 33 -10.61 12.28 -1.48
N GLU A 34 -10.66 11.19 -0.72
CA GLU A 34 -9.84 9.99 -0.99
C GLU A 34 -10.38 9.13 -2.15
N THR A 35 -11.61 9.39 -2.59
CA THR A 35 -12.23 8.67 -3.69
C THR A 35 -12.06 9.45 -5.00
N TYR A 36 -10.85 9.45 -5.58
CA TYR A 36 -10.66 9.88 -6.98
C TYR A 36 -11.33 8.85 -7.91
N LEU A 37 -12.64 9.04 -8.13
CA LEU A 37 -13.46 8.29 -9.08
C LEU A 37 -13.16 8.78 -10.50
N ASP A 38 -12.56 7.92 -11.34
CA ASP A 38 -12.64 8.09 -12.78
C ASP A 38 -14.11 7.91 -13.19
N LYS A 39 -14.80 9.00 -13.53
CA LYS A 39 -16.25 9.05 -13.80
C LYS A 39 -16.73 8.09 -14.90
N ARG A 40 -15.82 7.49 -15.67
CA ARG A 40 -16.13 6.55 -16.76
C ARG A 40 -16.46 5.13 -16.29
N PHE A 41 -16.12 4.79 -15.07
CA PHE A 41 -16.31 3.46 -14.51
C PHE A 41 -16.72 3.65 -13.06
N GLY A 42 -17.92 3.20 -12.65
CA GLY A 42 -18.42 3.35 -11.28
C GLY A 42 -17.47 2.77 -10.20
N VAL A 43 -17.87 2.81 -8.92
CA VAL A 43 -17.11 2.27 -7.78
C VAL A 43 -16.70 0.82 -8.06
N THR A 44 -15.52 0.65 -8.65
CA THR A 44 -14.97 -0.66 -9.00
C THR A 44 -13.96 -0.98 -7.93
N ASN A 45 -14.06 -2.20 -7.37
CA ASN A 45 -13.02 -2.72 -6.48
C ASN A 45 -11.78 -3.02 -7.33
N ARG A 46 -10.97 -1.99 -7.60
CA ARG A 46 -9.81 -2.06 -8.48
C ARG A 46 -8.59 -2.48 -7.68
N LEU A 47 -7.95 -3.56 -8.10
CA LEU A 47 -6.60 -3.87 -7.66
C LEU A 47 -5.64 -2.83 -8.24
N LYS A 48 -4.92 -2.11 -7.37
CA LYS A 48 -3.90 -1.13 -7.73
C LYS A 48 -2.52 -1.75 -7.55
N ILE A 49 -1.82 -1.94 -8.66
CA ILE A 49 -0.44 -2.44 -8.71
C ILE A 49 0.49 -1.31 -9.13
N ALA A 50 1.64 -1.19 -8.49
CA ALA A 50 2.68 -0.24 -8.86
C ALA A 50 4.05 -0.91 -9.01
N THR A 51 4.93 -0.27 -9.77
CA THR A 51 6.35 -0.62 -9.85
C THR A 51 7.16 0.60 -9.42
N TRP A 52 8.17 0.42 -8.57
CA TRP A 52 9.00 1.50 -8.07
C TRP A 52 10.48 1.12 -8.05
N ASN A 53 11.30 1.83 -8.82
CA ASN A 53 12.74 1.65 -8.83
C ASN A 53 13.43 2.66 -7.89
N VAL A 54 13.63 2.30 -6.62
CA VAL A 54 14.25 3.18 -5.60
C VAL A 54 15.06 2.41 -4.57
N GLN A 55 16.09 3.08 -4.06
CA GLN A 55 16.94 2.61 -2.97
C GLN A 55 16.26 2.72 -1.59
N GLU A 56 15.33 3.66 -1.41
CA GLU A 56 14.57 3.86 -0.17
C GLU A 56 13.05 3.61 -0.36
N LEU A 57 12.46 2.89 0.58
CA LEU A 57 11.06 2.46 0.54
C LEU A 57 10.10 3.61 0.88
N GLY A 58 9.43 4.18 -0.13
CA GLY A 58 8.40 5.22 0.04
C GLY A 58 7.04 4.72 0.52
N GLN A 59 6.98 3.97 1.63
CA GLN A 59 5.75 3.32 2.13
C GLN A 59 4.59 4.30 2.33
N LYS A 60 4.87 5.48 2.90
CA LYS A 60 3.86 6.53 3.13
C LYS A 60 3.22 7.01 1.83
N GLU A 61 3.96 7.02 0.73
CA GLU A 61 3.44 7.43 -0.58
C GLU A 61 2.59 6.34 -1.21
N LEU A 62 2.99 5.08 -1.07
CA LEU A 62 2.20 3.93 -1.51
C LEU A 62 0.84 3.89 -0.79
N LYS A 63 0.83 4.10 0.53
CA LYS A 63 -0.40 4.11 1.32
C LYS A 63 -1.31 5.28 0.95
N LYS A 64 -0.77 6.49 0.80
CA LYS A 64 -1.53 7.67 0.31
C LYS A 64 -2.19 7.43 -1.05
N LYS A 65 -1.53 6.67 -1.93
CA LYS A 65 -2.07 6.30 -3.26
C LYS A 65 -2.95 5.05 -3.23
N THR A 66 -3.17 4.46 -2.06
CA THR A 66 -3.94 3.22 -1.83
C THR A 66 -3.46 2.06 -2.71
N ILE A 67 -2.14 1.95 -2.91
CA ILE A 67 -1.55 0.86 -3.70
C ILE A 67 -1.67 -0.45 -2.93
N ASN A 68 -2.22 -1.49 -3.56
CA ASN A 68 -2.39 -2.79 -2.92
C ASN A 68 -1.13 -3.64 -3.02
N ILE A 69 -0.46 -3.61 -4.18
CA ILE A 69 0.74 -4.40 -4.42
C ILE A 69 1.77 -3.52 -5.12
N ALA A 70 3.00 -3.48 -4.64
CA ALA A 70 4.08 -2.73 -5.26
C ALA A 70 5.32 -3.59 -5.47
N VAL A 71 5.84 -3.63 -6.69
CA VAL A 71 7.12 -4.25 -7.01
C VAL A 71 8.21 -3.19 -6.86
N ILE A 72 9.22 -3.46 -6.05
CA ILE A 72 10.35 -2.57 -5.81
C ILE A 72 11.64 -3.23 -6.27
N THR A 73 12.42 -2.53 -7.10
CA THR A 73 13.72 -3.01 -7.59
C THR A 73 14.86 -2.22 -6.95
N LYS A 74 16.08 -2.77 -6.93
CA LYS A 74 17.28 -2.20 -6.28
C LYS A 74 17.14 -2.01 -4.76
N THR A 75 16.52 -2.98 -4.09
CA THR A 75 16.30 -2.90 -2.64
C THR A 75 17.57 -3.06 -1.81
N GLU A 76 18.67 -3.54 -2.41
CA GLU A 76 19.97 -3.82 -1.78
C GLU A 76 19.87 -4.65 -0.48
N LYS A 77 18.73 -5.36 -0.30
CA LYS A 77 18.47 -6.17 0.89
C LYS A 77 19.28 -7.46 0.85
N LYS A 78 19.85 -7.78 2.01
CA LYS A 78 20.55 -9.04 2.25
C LYS A 78 19.53 -10.09 2.67
N LEU A 79 19.79 -11.34 2.28
CA LEU A 79 18.95 -12.52 2.53
C LEU A 79 17.61 -12.50 1.77
N ASN A 80 17.00 -13.68 1.67
CA ASN A 80 15.65 -13.85 1.17
C ASN A 80 14.71 -13.86 2.38
N GLY A 81 13.50 -13.36 2.21
CA GLY A 81 12.45 -13.64 3.17
C GLY A 81 11.33 -12.64 3.14
N THR A 82 10.62 -12.59 4.26
CA THR A 82 9.55 -11.64 4.50
C THR A 82 9.93 -10.68 5.61
N LYS A 83 9.38 -9.47 5.54
CA LYS A 83 9.48 -8.48 6.59
C LYS A 83 8.15 -7.76 6.68
N ASP A 84 7.58 -7.75 7.88
CA ASP A 84 6.42 -6.93 8.17
C ASP A 84 6.84 -5.46 8.27
N LEU A 85 6.13 -4.62 7.53
CA LEU A 85 6.17 -3.17 7.60
C LEU A 85 4.77 -2.73 8.02
N ASP A 86 4.67 -1.61 8.75
CA ASP A 86 3.43 -1.18 9.41
C ASP A 86 2.15 -1.39 8.57
N ASP A 87 2.17 -0.96 7.31
CA ASP A 87 1.04 -1.08 6.37
C ASP A 87 1.18 -2.20 5.33
N TYR A 88 2.36 -2.81 5.19
CA TYR A 88 2.71 -3.71 4.09
C TYR A 88 3.56 -4.89 4.56
N VAL A 89 3.31 -6.08 4.00
CA VAL A 89 4.27 -7.18 4.06
C VAL A 89 5.20 -7.10 2.87
N MET A 90 6.50 -7.07 3.14
CA MET A 90 7.55 -7.08 2.12
C MET A 90 8.09 -8.50 1.92
N ILE A 91 7.96 -9.02 0.70
CA ILE A 91 8.63 -10.25 0.26
C ILE A 91 9.83 -9.83 -0.56
N TYR A 92 11.05 -10.20 -0.17
CA TYR A 92 12.27 -9.72 -0.84
C TYR A 92 13.22 -10.85 -1.19
N SER A 93 13.85 -10.73 -2.36
CA SER A 93 14.93 -11.62 -2.80
C SER A 93 16.30 -10.97 -2.59
N ARG A 94 17.24 -11.83 -2.25
CA ARG A 94 18.57 -11.59 -1.74
C ARG A 94 19.49 -11.10 -2.83
N VAL A 95 20.44 -10.27 -2.42
CA VAL A 95 21.75 -10.16 -3.06
C VAL A 95 22.84 -10.84 -2.22
N ASP A 96 23.82 -11.45 -2.89
CA ASP A 96 25.00 -12.00 -2.23
C ASP A 96 25.66 -10.99 -1.30
N LEU A 97 26.17 -11.49 -0.17
CA LEU A 97 26.76 -10.68 0.92
C LEU A 97 27.89 -9.76 0.45
N THR A 98 28.55 -10.13 -0.64
CA THR A 98 29.75 -9.48 -1.18
C THR A 98 29.45 -8.39 -2.21
N ARG A 99 28.25 -8.35 -2.82
CA ARG A 99 27.86 -7.32 -3.81
C ARG A 99 26.37 -7.05 -3.77
N ALA A 100 25.90 -6.17 -2.88
CA ALA A 100 24.49 -5.73 -2.84
C ALA A 100 24.12 -4.79 -4.02
N GLN A 101 24.25 -5.26 -5.26
CA GLN A 101 24.05 -4.46 -6.49
C GLN A 101 22.69 -4.65 -7.16
N CYS A 102 21.81 -5.51 -6.64
CA CYS A 102 20.49 -5.78 -7.20
C CYS A 102 19.48 -6.07 -6.09
N GLY A 103 18.32 -6.60 -6.41
CA GLY A 103 17.38 -7.09 -5.41
C GLY A 103 15.99 -6.58 -5.67
N VAL A 104 15.06 -7.51 -5.81
CA VAL A 104 13.65 -7.21 -5.99
C VAL A 104 12.88 -7.53 -4.72
N ALA A 105 11.90 -6.68 -4.41
CA ALA A 105 10.91 -6.93 -3.39
C ALA A 105 9.50 -6.70 -3.93
N ILE A 106 8.54 -7.37 -3.33
CA ILE A 106 7.13 -7.16 -3.57
C ILE A 106 6.50 -6.80 -2.22
N LEU A 107 5.96 -5.59 -2.14
CA LEU A 107 5.14 -5.10 -1.05
C LEU A 107 3.70 -5.50 -1.30
N ILE A 108 3.06 -6.06 -0.29
CA ILE A 108 1.65 -6.45 -0.32
C ILE A 108 0.98 -5.75 0.86
N ASP A 109 -0.04 -4.93 0.59
CA ASP A 109 -0.81 -4.27 1.64
C ASP A 109 -1.41 -5.30 2.59
N ASN A 110 -1.47 -4.98 3.88
CA ASN A 110 -1.92 -5.92 4.91
C ASN A 110 -3.34 -6.47 4.66
N ASP A 111 -4.22 -5.69 4.01
CA ASP A 111 -5.57 -6.14 3.62
C ASP A 111 -5.55 -7.21 2.51
N TRP A 112 -4.40 -7.39 1.86
CA TRP A 112 -4.15 -8.39 0.82
C TRP A 112 -3.24 -9.53 1.29
N ASN A 113 -2.60 -9.40 2.45
CA ASN A 113 -1.70 -10.43 2.97
C ASN A 113 -2.44 -11.76 3.23
N ASN A 114 -3.67 -11.71 3.74
CA ASN A 114 -4.52 -12.89 3.92
C ASN A 114 -4.93 -13.59 2.61
N LYS A 115 -4.79 -12.93 1.46
CA LYS A 115 -5.07 -13.49 0.13
C LYS A 115 -3.83 -14.10 -0.50
N LEU A 116 -2.64 -13.84 0.05
CA LEU A 116 -1.39 -14.42 -0.44
C LEU A 116 -1.40 -15.93 -0.23
N GLN A 117 -1.29 -16.70 -1.32
CA GLN A 117 -1.28 -18.16 -1.24
C GLN A 117 0.14 -18.70 -1.25
N SER A 118 0.98 -18.15 -2.12
CA SER A 118 2.36 -18.58 -2.27
C SER A 118 3.23 -17.45 -2.79
N TYR A 119 4.52 -17.53 -2.49
CA TYR A 119 5.55 -16.73 -3.12
C TYR A 119 6.81 -17.59 -3.34
N TYR A 120 7.56 -17.26 -4.37
CA TYR A 120 8.77 -17.98 -4.76
C TYR A 120 9.85 -16.99 -5.16
N HIS A 121 11.07 -17.27 -4.71
CA HIS A 121 12.29 -16.57 -5.15
C HIS A 121 12.88 -17.40 -6.28
N ILE A 122 12.87 -16.88 -7.50
CA ILE A 122 13.48 -17.57 -8.65
C ILE A 122 14.99 -17.32 -8.62
N ASN A 123 15.39 -16.06 -8.43
CA ASN A 123 16.78 -15.64 -8.23
C ASN A 123 16.81 -14.26 -7.53
N GLU A 124 17.99 -13.63 -7.44
CA GLU A 124 18.21 -12.31 -6.81
C GLU A 124 17.40 -11.17 -7.44
N ARG A 125 17.00 -11.32 -8.72
CA ARG A 125 16.29 -10.30 -9.51
C ARG A 125 14.83 -10.60 -9.76
N ILE A 126 14.35 -11.82 -9.44
CA ILE A 126 13.00 -12.27 -9.78
C ILE A 126 12.31 -12.87 -8.55
N VAL A 127 11.17 -12.28 -8.18
CA VAL A 127 10.24 -12.79 -7.16
C VAL A 127 8.86 -12.93 -7.76
N THR A 128 8.21 -14.04 -7.45
CA THR A 128 6.83 -14.31 -7.86
C THR A 128 5.93 -14.42 -6.65
N THR A 129 4.73 -13.86 -6.72
CA THR A 129 3.67 -14.04 -5.71
C THR A 129 2.34 -14.32 -6.40
N SER A 130 1.54 -15.18 -5.76
CA SER A 130 0.23 -15.59 -6.27
C SER A 130 -0.87 -15.31 -5.25
N PRO A 131 -1.41 -14.09 -5.15
CA PRO A 131 -2.62 -13.84 -4.39
C PRO A 131 -3.87 -14.47 -5.02
N LYS A 132 -4.79 -14.96 -4.18
CA LYS A 132 -6.12 -15.44 -4.57
C LYS A 132 -7.05 -14.25 -4.84
N ILE A 133 -7.69 -14.24 -6.01
CA ILE A 133 -8.66 -13.20 -6.41
C ILE A 133 -9.95 -13.86 -6.86
N GLY A 134 -11.02 -13.68 -6.07
CA GLY A 134 -12.32 -14.29 -6.34
C GLY A 134 -12.22 -15.83 -6.41
N ARG A 135 -12.50 -16.39 -7.58
CA ARG A 135 -12.42 -17.84 -7.86
C ARG A 135 -11.09 -18.28 -8.48
N GLY A 136 -10.16 -17.36 -8.74
CA GLY A 136 -8.89 -17.65 -9.40
C GLY A 136 -7.68 -17.15 -8.62
N TYR A 137 -6.53 -17.16 -9.32
CA TYR A 137 -5.24 -16.70 -8.82
C TYR A 137 -4.71 -15.63 -9.77
N LEU A 138 -4.09 -14.60 -9.21
CA LEU A 138 -3.30 -13.65 -9.97
C LEU A 138 -1.84 -13.95 -9.70
N THR A 139 -1.04 -14.14 -10.75
CA THR A 139 0.42 -14.28 -10.61
C THR A 139 1.08 -12.93 -10.91
N ILE A 140 1.89 -12.47 -9.97
CA ILE A 140 2.66 -11.23 -10.08
C ILE A 140 4.13 -11.60 -10.07
N ILE A 141 4.84 -11.16 -11.10
CA ILE A 141 6.28 -11.38 -11.25
C ILE A 141 6.94 -10.00 -11.15
N GLY A 142 7.77 -9.83 -10.14
CA GLY A 142 8.65 -8.68 -10.00
C GLY A 142 10.02 -9.02 -10.56
N GLU A 143 10.49 -8.24 -11.52
CA GLU A 143 11.79 -8.44 -12.17
C GLU A 143 12.62 -7.14 -12.16
N GLU A 144 13.91 -7.28 -11.86
CA GLU A 144 14.91 -6.22 -12.08
C GLU A 144 15.84 -6.57 -13.25
N GLY A 145 15.66 -5.88 -14.38
CA GLY A 145 16.47 -6.08 -15.59
C GLY A 145 17.96 -5.75 -15.42
N LYS A 146 18.81 -6.39 -16.26
CA LYS A 146 20.25 -6.12 -16.35
C LYS A 146 20.53 -5.03 -17.37
N ARG A 147 21.17 -3.93 -16.93
CA ARG A 147 21.49 -2.77 -17.77
C ARG A 147 22.30 -3.13 -19.03
N GLU A 148 23.31 -3.99 -18.90
CA GLU A 148 24.15 -4.45 -20.01
C GLU A 148 23.42 -5.31 -21.06
N ALA A 149 22.35 -6.02 -20.66
CA ALA A 149 21.54 -6.81 -21.58
C ALA A 149 20.52 -5.94 -22.33
N THR A 150 20.05 -4.87 -21.69
CA THR A 150 19.12 -3.89 -22.29
C THR A 150 19.79 -3.10 -23.42
N GLU A 151 21.06 -2.73 -23.27
CA GLU A 151 21.81 -1.96 -24.30
C GLU A 151 22.14 -2.78 -25.56
N LYS A 152 22.05 -4.11 -25.52
CA LYS A 152 22.23 -4.97 -26.71
C LYS A 152 20.94 -5.25 -27.48
N PHE A 153 19.80 -4.98 -26.87
CA PHE A 153 18.48 -5.29 -27.43
C PHE A 153 17.83 -4.07 -28.12
N TYR A 154 18.32 -2.87 -27.82
CA TYR A 154 17.97 -1.60 -28.45
C TYR A 154 19.15 -1.07 -29.24
#